data_AF-A0A2U1N612-F1
#
_entry.id   AF-A0A2U1N612-F1
#
_cell.length_a   1.000
_cell.length_b   1.000
_cell.length_c   1.000
_cell.angle_alpha   90.00
_cell.angle_beta   90.00
_cell.angle_gamma   90.00
#
_symmetry.space_group_name_H-M   'P 1'
#
loop_
_entity.id
_entity.type
_entity.pdbx_description
1 polymer ?
#
loop_
_entity_poly.entity_id
_entity_poly.type
_entity_poly.pdbx_seq_one_letter_code
_entity_poly.pdbx_strand_id
1 'polypeptide(L)'
;MQNRDHLTDSTEKPKNETNIINPGSSPVYVSPKQIVARVVSDIKKVTVKATFKDDIIKFQLPTSSGLFELENEVAQRIKLQNKRVRLKYRDEDDDMILLACDADLHNLLGNSPSNNCIIKLSIQLVDE
;
A
#
# COMPACT_ATOMS: atom_id res chain seq x y z
N MET A 1 -28.27 -58.81 -20.28
CA MET A 1 -28.76 -58.48 -18.93
C MET A 1 -28.05 -57.22 -18.46
N GLN A 2 -28.79 -56.41 -17.70
CA GLN A 2 -28.51 -55.04 -17.29
C GLN A 2 -27.16 -54.84 -16.61
N ASN A 3 -26.66 -53.60 -16.62
CA ASN A 3 -26.32 -52.77 -15.43
C ASN A 3 -25.64 -51.48 -15.96
N ARG A 4 -26.29 -50.30 -15.99
CA ARG A 4 -26.63 -49.34 -14.92
C ARG A 4 -25.42 -48.77 -14.16
N ASP A 5 -25.23 -47.47 -14.38
CA ASP A 5 -24.84 -46.38 -13.47
C ASP A 5 -23.59 -46.54 -12.59
N HIS A 6 -22.60 -45.64 -12.77
CA HIS A 6 -22.30 -44.69 -11.69
C HIS A 6 -21.51 -43.45 -12.12
N LEU A 7 -22.06 -42.32 -11.71
CA LEU A 7 -21.51 -40.98 -11.64
C LEU A 7 -20.58 -40.91 -10.42
N THR A 8 -19.36 -40.37 -10.56
CA THR A 8 -18.72 -39.63 -9.47
C THR A 8 -18.05 -38.39 -10.01
N ASP A 9 -18.72 -37.28 -9.73
CA ASP A 9 -18.22 -35.93 -9.61
C ASP A 9 -17.12 -35.85 -8.55
N SER A 10 -16.01 -35.17 -8.86
CA SER A 10 -15.36 -34.19 -7.97
C SER A 10 -13.95 -33.82 -8.47
N THR A 11 -13.85 -32.57 -8.93
CA THR A 11 -12.86 -31.56 -8.50
C THR A 11 -11.41 -32.00 -8.28
N GLU A 12 -10.50 -31.60 -9.17
CA GLU A 12 -9.18 -31.12 -8.75
C GLU A 12 -8.62 -30.04 -9.70
N LYS A 13 -8.42 -28.85 -9.12
CA LYS A 13 -7.74 -27.68 -9.70
C LYS A 13 -6.21 -27.86 -9.64
N PRO A 14 -5.43 -27.08 -10.43
CA PRO A 14 -4.20 -27.55 -11.02
C PRO A 14 -2.99 -27.57 -10.09
N LYS A 15 -2.10 -28.49 -10.45
CA LYS A 15 -0.72 -28.71 -10.01
C LYS A 15 0.11 -27.42 -10.10
N ASN A 16 0.80 -27.05 -9.02
CA ASN A 16 2.05 -26.30 -9.12
C ASN A 16 3.19 -27.19 -8.63
N GLU A 17 3.96 -27.67 -9.61
CA GLU A 17 5.13 -28.50 -9.48
C GLU A 17 6.33 -27.71 -8.93
N THR A 18 7.02 -28.34 -7.96
CA THR A 18 8.48 -28.52 -7.76
C THR A 18 9.41 -27.29 -7.83
N ASN A 19 10.55 -27.19 -7.15
CA ASN A 19 11.33 -27.96 -6.18
C ASN A 19 12.55 -27.06 -5.89
N ILE A 20 12.98 -26.84 -4.64
CA ILE A 20 14.42 -26.89 -4.28
C ILE A 20 14.50 -27.38 -2.82
N ILE A 21 14.93 -28.63 -2.65
CA ILE A 21 15.20 -29.28 -1.36
C ILE A 21 16.65 -28.98 -0.99
N ASN A 22 16.90 -28.30 0.13
CA ASN A 22 18.19 -28.32 0.83
C ASN A 22 18.09 -29.34 1.98
N PRO A 23 18.94 -30.39 2.04
CA PRO A 23 18.85 -31.41 3.07
C PRO A 23 19.68 -30.97 4.28
N GLY A 24 19.05 -30.38 5.30
CA GLY A 24 19.82 -30.02 6.50
C GLY A 24 19.14 -29.21 7.58
N SER A 25 17.81 -29.06 7.58
CA SER A 25 17.14 -28.37 8.69
C SER A 25 15.77 -28.99 8.90
N SER A 26 15.50 -29.47 10.11
CA SER A 26 14.18 -29.96 10.51
C SER A 26 13.10 -28.94 10.14
N PRO A 27 11.95 -29.36 9.58
CA PRO A 27 10.87 -28.44 9.28
C PRO A 27 10.35 -27.86 10.59
N VAL A 28 10.69 -26.61 10.87
CA VAL A 28 10.05 -25.82 11.92
C VAL A 28 8.61 -25.63 11.45
N TYR A 29 7.67 -26.36 12.05
CA TYR A 29 6.26 -26.23 11.77
C TYR A 29 5.76 -24.90 12.37
N VAL A 30 5.99 -23.79 11.66
CA VAL A 30 5.43 -22.49 12.02
C VAL A 30 3.94 -22.52 11.72
N SER A 31 3.12 -22.48 12.77
CA SER A 31 1.67 -22.39 12.62
C SER A 31 1.32 -21.17 11.75
N PRO A 32 0.31 -21.25 10.86
CA PRO A 32 -0.12 -20.12 10.03
C PRO A 32 -0.35 -18.82 10.81
N LYS A 33 -0.79 -18.92 12.08
CA LYS A 33 -0.97 -17.78 13.00
C LYS A 33 0.32 -16.97 13.23
N GLN A 34 1.51 -17.60 13.19
CA GLN A 34 2.79 -16.91 13.36
C GLN A 34 3.28 -16.23 12.07
N ILE A 35 2.91 -16.75 10.90
CA ILE A 35 3.21 -16.12 9.61
C ILE A 35 2.43 -14.81 9.50
N VAL A 36 1.14 -14.84 9.85
CA VAL A 36 0.31 -13.63 9.88
C VAL A 36 0.90 -12.62 10.86
N ALA A 37 1.20 -13.03 12.11
CA ALA A 37 1.76 -12.14 13.12
C ALA A 37 3.07 -11.46 12.67
N ARG A 38 4.01 -12.18 12.03
CA ARG A 38 5.28 -11.62 11.54
C ARG A 38 5.10 -10.65 10.36
N VAL A 39 4.11 -10.86 9.49
CA VAL A 39 3.79 -9.95 8.38
C VAL A 39 3.10 -8.66 8.87
N VAL A 40 2.32 -8.72 9.96
CA VAL A 40 1.65 -7.54 10.54
C VAL A 40 2.57 -6.69 11.44
N SER A 41 3.80 -7.15 11.73
CA SER A 41 4.62 -6.59 12.81
C SER A 41 5.41 -5.32 12.49
N ASP A 42 5.43 -4.81 11.24
CA ASP A 42 6.20 -3.59 10.95
C ASP A 42 5.70 -2.85 9.69
N ILE A 43 4.39 -2.65 9.56
CA ILE A 43 3.88 -1.69 8.56
C ILE A 43 4.28 -0.30 9.05
N LYS A 44 5.46 0.16 8.61
CA LYS A 44 5.91 1.53 8.83
C LYS A 44 4.84 2.47 8.25
N LYS A 45 4.43 3.44 9.04
CA LYS A 45 3.46 4.45 8.64
C LYS A 45 4.11 5.82 8.77
N VAL A 46 3.74 6.71 7.87
CA VAL A 46 4.08 8.13 7.97
C VAL A 46 2.85 8.93 8.30
N THR A 47 3.05 10.09 8.90
CA THR A 47 1.98 11.07 9.06
C THR A 47 1.95 11.98 7.85
N VAL A 48 0.83 12.03 7.14
CA VAL A 48 0.59 13.00 6.08
C VAL A 48 -0.20 14.16 6.66
N LYS A 49 0.27 15.39 6.41
CA LYS A 49 -0.44 16.64 6.63
C LYS A 49 -0.67 17.30 5.28
N ALA A 50 -1.88 17.22 4.75
CA ALA A 50 -2.22 17.82 3.47
C ALA A 50 -3.10 19.06 3.66
N THR A 51 -2.74 20.15 3.00
CA THR A 51 -3.43 21.44 3.07
C THR A 51 -4.17 21.69 1.78
N PHE A 52 -5.45 22.00 1.88
CA PHE A 52 -6.30 22.44 0.76
C PHE A 52 -7.00 23.73 1.15
N LYS A 53 -6.61 24.85 0.54
CA LYS A 53 -7.07 26.19 0.95
C LYS A 53 -6.79 26.41 2.44
N ASP A 54 -7.84 26.65 3.24
CA ASP A 54 -7.75 26.89 4.68
C ASP A 54 -7.89 25.59 5.52
N ASP A 55 -8.21 24.46 4.87
CA ASP A 55 -8.40 23.18 5.54
C ASP A 55 -7.11 22.36 5.57
N ILE A 56 -6.86 21.71 6.72
CA ILE A 56 -5.75 20.79 6.90
C ILE A 56 -6.29 19.43 7.30
N ILE A 57 -5.99 18.41 6.52
CA ILE A 57 -6.22 17.02 6.89
C ILE A 57 -4.93 16.38 7.40
N LYS A 58 -5.05 15.54 8.41
CA LYS A 58 -3.94 14.78 8.97
C LYS A 58 -4.33 13.32 9.11
N PHE A 59 -3.54 12.43 8.53
CA PHE A 59 -3.79 10.98 8.59
C PHE A 59 -2.47 10.20 8.50
N GLN A 60 -2.55 8.89 8.77
CA GLN A 60 -1.41 8.00 8.61
C GLN A 60 -1.50 7.23 7.29
N LEU A 61 -0.40 7.17 6.55
CA LEU A 61 -0.28 6.40 5.31
C LEU A 61 0.78 5.30 5.51
N PRO A 62 0.50 4.03 5.19
CA PRO A 62 1.52 2.98 5.10
C PRO A 62 2.62 3.37 4.11
N THR A 63 3.89 3.14 4.44
CA THR A 63 5.02 3.41 3.54
C THR A 63 5.02 2.54 2.29
N SER A 64 4.24 1.46 2.29
CA SER A 64 4.01 0.57 1.14
C SER A 64 2.93 1.10 0.18
N SER A 65 2.31 2.24 0.45
CA SER A 65 1.27 2.82 -0.42
C SER A 65 1.92 3.56 -1.58
N GLY A 66 1.26 3.56 -2.75
CA GLY A 66 1.64 4.36 -3.90
C GLY A 66 0.99 5.74 -3.89
N LEU A 67 1.32 6.52 -4.92
CA LEU A 67 0.81 7.86 -5.15
C LEU A 67 -0.68 7.85 -5.41
N PHE A 68 -1.18 6.88 -6.17
CA PHE A 68 -2.61 6.77 -6.45
C PHE A 68 -3.44 6.56 -5.18
N GLU A 69 -2.99 5.68 -4.27
CA GLU A 69 -3.65 5.48 -2.98
C GLU A 69 -3.64 6.77 -2.16
N LEU A 70 -2.53 7.50 -2.13
CA LEU A 70 -2.41 8.78 -1.44
C LEU A 70 -3.36 9.84 -2.03
N GLU A 71 -3.42 9.99 -3.35
CA GLU A 71 -4.34 10.92 -4.03
C GLU A 71 -5.80 10.60 -3.73
N ASN A 72 -6.18 9.33 -3.82
CA ASN A 72 -7.53 8.88 -3.50
C ASN A 72 -7.87 9.18 -2.03
N GLU A 73 -6.99 8.80 -1.10
CA GLU A 73 -7.17 8.97 0.34
C GLU A 73 -7.34 10.46 0.73
N VAL A 74 -6.58 11.33 0.07
CA VAL A 74 -6.71 12.79 0.19
C VAL A 74 -8.03 13.28 -0.40
N ALA A 75 -8.35 12.89 -1.64
CA ALA A 75 -9.56 13.32 -2.34
C ALA A 75 -10.84 12.93 -1.58
N GLN A 76 -10.87 11.75 -0.97
CA GLN A 76 -12.00 11.31 -0.15
C GLN A 76 -12.20 12.20 1.09
N ARG A 77 -11.13 12.53 1.80
CA ARG A 77 -11.20 13.33 3.05
C ARG A 77 -11.67 14.76 2.82
N ILE A 78 -11.24 15.37 1.71
CA ILE A 78 -11.60 16.74 1.34
C ILE A 78 -12.84 16.81 0.43
N LYS A 79 -13.52 15.69 0.20
CA LYS A 79 -14.74 15.57 -0.63
C LYS A 79 -14.53 16.01 -2.09
N LEU A 80 -13.38 15.69 -2.67
CA LEU A 80 -13.00 15.96 -4.06
C LEU A 80 -12.91 14.67 -4.91
N GLN A 81 -13.65 13.61 -4.55
CA GLN A 81 -13.61 12.30 -5.24
C GLN A 81 -13.85 12.38 -6.76
N ASN A 82 -14.60 13.38 -7.23
CA ASN A 82 -14.92 13.57 -8.66
C ASN A 82 -14.03 14.64 -9.33
N LYS A 83 -12.91 15.02 -8.70
CA LYS A 83 -12.02 16.07 -9.19
C LYS A 83 -10.61 15.52 -9.34
N ARG A 84 -9.91 16.04 -10.35
CA ARG A 84 -8.48 15.78 -10.52
C ARG A 84 -7.69 16.62 -9.51
N VAL A 85 -6.97 15.95 -8.63
CA VAL A 85 -6.07 16.56 -7.68
C VAL A 85 -4.63 16.31 -8.12
N ARG A 86 -3.74 17.25 -7.79
CA ARG A 86 -2.29 17.07 -7.83
C ARG A 86 -1.75 17.34 -6.45
N LEU A 87 -0.78 16.55 -6.03
CA LEU A 87 -0.12 16.70 -4.74
C LEU A 87 1.24 17.36 -4.95
N LYS A 88 1.54 18.35 -4.12
CA LYS A 88 2.85 18.99 -4.07
C LYS A 88 3.43 18.89 -2.67
N TYR A 89 4.72 18.69 -2.54
CA TYR A 89 5.44 18.77 -1.26
C TYR A 89 6.29 20.03 -1.21
N ARG A 90 6.57 20.49 -0.01
CA ARG A 90 7.50 21.60 0.24
C ARG A 90 8.88 21.01 0.51
N ASP A 91 9.89 21.45 -0.22
CA ASP A 91 11.28 21.05 0.01
C ASP A 91 12.00 21.94 1.05
N GLU A 92 13.32 21.80 1.14
CA GLU A 92 14.16 22.55 2.09
C GLU A 92 14.28 24.04 1.74
N ASP A 93 14.05 24.40 0.47
CA ASP A 93 14.11 25.77 -0.06
C ASP A 93 12.73 26.44 -0.10
N ASP A 94 11.75 25.86 0.60
CA ASP A 94 10.34 26.30 0.62
C ASP A 94 9.60 26.21 -0.73
N ASP A 95 10.19 25.55 -1.72
CA ASP A 95 9.62 25.37 -3.05
C ASP A 95 8.55 24.29 -3.07
N MET A 96 7.50 24.53 -3.87
CA MET A 96 6.38 23.59 -4.02
C MET A 96 6.62 22.65 -5.19
N ILE A 97 7.15 21.46 -4.89
CA ILE A 97 7.53 20.45 -5.87
C ILE A 97 6.39 19.47 -6.12
N LEU A 98 6.10 19.19 -7.39
CA LEU A 98 5.07 18.23 -7.79
C LEU A 98 5.49 16.80 -7.47
N LEU A 99 4.60 16.06 -6.80
CA LEU A 99 4.72 14.62 -6.68
C LEU A 99 4.12 13.98 -7.94
N ALA A 100 4.97 13.50 -8.85
CA ALA A 100 4.54 13.05 -10.18
C ALA A 100 4.45 11.52 -10.29
N CYS A 101 5.15 10.78 -9.43
CA CYS A 101 5.18 9.33 -9.45
C CYS A 101 5.43 8.71 -8.08
N ASP A 102 5.33 7.37 -8.02
CA ASP A 102 5.59 6.60 -6.80
C ASP A 102 7.04 6.74 -6.32
N ALA A 103 8.01 6.93 -7.22
CA ALA A 103 9.41 7.11 -6.83
C ALA A 103 9.60 8.40 -6.01
N ASP A 104 8.94 9.50 -6.39
CA ASP A 104 8.96 10.76 -5.64
C ASP A 104 8.38 10.57 -4.24
N LEU A 105 7.25 9.86 -4.14
CA LEU A 105 6.62 9.53 -2.86
C LEU A 105 7.55 8.69 -1.99
N HIS A 106 8.14 7.62 -2.53
CA HIS A 106 9.02 6.75 -1.77
C HIS A 106 10.30 7.44 -1.31
N ASN A 107 10.86 8.37 -2.09
CA ASN A 107 11.97 9.21 -1.64
C ASN A 107 11.58 10.07 -0.43
N LEU A 108 10.38 10.65 -0.46
CA LEU A 108 9.86 11.46 0.65
C LEU A 108 9.56 10.62 1.90
N LEU A 109 9.11 9.37 1.73
CA LEU A 109 8.85 8.41 2.80
C LEU A 109 10.13 7.78 3.38
N GLY A 110 11.09 7.47 2.52
CA GLY A 110 12.27 6.66 2.82
C GLY A 110 13.39 7.40 3.51
N ASN A 111 13.48 8.72 3.32
CA ASN A 111 14.56 9.53 3.89
C ASN A 111 14.39 9.81 5.40
N SER A 112 13.29 9.42 6.04
CA SER A 112 13.07 9.68 7.46
C SER A 112 13.62 8.56 8.35
N PRO A 113 14.68 8.82 9.14
CA PRO A 113 15.21 7.83 10.10
C PRO A 113 14.27 7.59 11.30
N SER A 114 13.22 8.40 11.46
CA SER A 114 12.27 8.28 12.57
C SER A 114 10.90 7.78 12.12
N ASN A 115 10.30 6.96 12.98
CA ASN A 115 8.90 6.50 12.93
C ASN A 115 7.85 7.61 13.06
N ASN A 116 8.27 8.88 13.14
CA ASN A 116 7.40 10.05 13.26
C ASN A 116 7.55 11.01 12.07
N CYS A 117 7.90 10.49 10.88
CA CYS A 117 7.96 11.30 9.66
C CYS A 117 6.62 12.02 9.42
N ILE A 118 6.67 13.35 9.30
CA ILE A 118 5.52 14.15 8.89
C ILE A 118 5.80 14.70 7.51
N ILE A 119 5.04 14.23 6.52
CA ILE A 119 5.06 14.78 5.17
C ILE A 119 4.04 15.91 5.09
N LYS A 120 4.49 17.09 4.67
CA LYS A 120 3.62 18.24 4.42
C LYS A 120 3.32 18.32 2.93
N LEU A 121 2.03 18.28 2.59
CA LEU A 121 1.54 18.37 1.22
C LEU A 121 0.62 19.58 1.05
N SER A 122 0.60 20.09 -0.18
CA SER A 122 -0.40 21.02 -0.68
C SER A 122 -1.21 20.33 -1.79
N ILE A 123 -2.52 20.52 -1.75
CA ILE A 123 -3.44 19.92 -2.71
C ILE A 123 -3.83 20.99 -3.72
N GLN A 124 -3.58 20.70 -5.00
CA GLN A 124 -3.96 21.57 -6.10
C GLN A 124 -5.05 20.90 -6.94
N LEU A 125 -6.15 21.62 -7.19
CA LEU A 125 -7.14 21.20 -8.18
C LEU A 125 -6.60 21.48 -9.58
N VAL A 126 -6.80 20.53 -10.49
CA VAL A 126 -6.56 20.74 -11.91
C VAL A 126 -7.92 21.11 -12.51
N ASP A 127 -8.09 22.37 -12.88
CA ASP A 127 -9.24 22.80 -13.67
C ASP A 127 -9.20 22.08 -15.02
N GLU A 128 -10.34 21.51 -15.43
CA GLU A 128 -10.54 20.86 -16.73
C GLU A 128 -10.92 21.89 -17.79
#